data_AF-A0A8I1QSY7-F1
#
_entry.id   AF-A0A8I1QSY7-F1
#
_cell.length_a   1.000
_cell.length_b   1.000
_cell.length_c   1.000
_cell.angle_alpha   90.00
_cell.angle_beta   90.00
_cell.angle_gamma   90.00
#
_symmetry.space_group_name_H-M   'P 1'
#
loop_
_entity.id
_entity.type
_entity.pdbx_description
1 polymer ?
#
loop_
_entity_poly.entity_id
_entity_poly.type
_entity_poly.pdbx_seq_one_letter_code
_entity_poly.pdbx_strand_id
1 'polypeptide(L)'
;MKRSTRPWPAARQRGFTLVELMVALALGLFLVGVVGFTYLQAASGTRFGALESQMNEEGALALDTLRSQLRLAGYSETGADGLRLLKESPLRGCDGGFTSATETGALESLACQGGGGNDAIALRFQATAFNTQMVLASGTNTPLPANCTNVGIAATALAPKVEPSFADNRFYIATDPTNDNVPTLYCRGSDGPGSFSAAAALVPNVEGLQFRYAITRRPTAGEVPPHQVTALVSASDLPPGDGWARVAAVELCLVVRSARAVPRDGLNMNDTTRHIGCDGAVHTATDGRLRRAYRAMVPLPNVRPALPQPYDASAGAVANPYRDLNTNP
;
A
#
# COMPACT_ATOMS: atom_id res chain seq x y z
N MET A 1 -81.20 -39.97 -26.95
CA MET A 1 -79.94 -39.60 -27.62
C MET A 1 -78.82 -40.55 -27.16
N LYS A 2 -78.37 -41.50 -27.98
CA LYS A 2 -77.25 -42.41 -27.68
C LYS A 2 -75.94 -41.79 -28.21
N ARG A 3 -74.97 -41.49 -27.34
CA ARG A 3 -73.62 -41.04 -27.75
C ARG A 3 -72.79 -42.27 -28.17
N SER A 4 -72.31 -42.24 -29.41
CA SER A 4 -71.34 -43.17 -29.97
C SER A 4 -69.94 -42.80 -29.48
N THR A 5 -69.28 -43.70 -28.73
CA THR A 5 -67.86 -43.60 -28.39
C THR A 5 -67.07 -44.45 -29.38
N ARG A 6 -66.31 -43.80 -30.27
CA ARG A 6 -65.35 -44.48 -31.15
C ARG A 6 -64.04 -44.70 -30.39
N PRO A 7 -63.52 -45.94 -30.26
CA PRO A 7 -62.20 -46.17 -29.68
C PRO A 7 -61.10 -45.70 -30.65
N TRP A 8 -60.09 -45.01 -30.13
CA TRP A 8 -58.91 -44.63 -30.89
C TRP A 8 -58.07 -45.88 -31.24
N PRO A 9 -57.47 -45.96 -32.43
CA PRO A 9 -56.61 -47.07 -32.79
C PRO A 9 -55.36 -47.07 -31.89
N ALA A 10 -55.10 -48.21 -31.24
CA ALA A 10 -53.87 -48.45 -30.51
C ALA A 10 -52.71 -48.51 -31.52
N ALA A 11 -51.82 -47.52 -31.48
CA ALA A 11 -50.59 -47.54 -32.26
C ALA A 11 -49.72 -48.72 -31.81
N ARG A 12 -49.34 -49.60 -32.74
CA ARG A 12 -48.33 -50.65 -32.48
C ARG A 12 -47.02 -49.97 -32.07
N GLN A 13 -46.55 -50.24 -30.85
CA GLN A 13 -45.19 -49.90 -30.44
C GLN A 13 -44.22 -50.66 -31.34
N ARG A 14 -43.50 -49.92 -32.19
CA ARG A 14 -42.31 -50.43 -32.87
C ARG A 14 -41.18 -50.41 -31.86
N GLY A 15 -40.66 -51.57 -31.50
CA GLY A 15 -39.48 -51.68 -30.65
C GLY A 15 -38.28 -51.02 -31.33
N PHE A 16 -37.44 -50.34 -30.54
CA PHE A 16 -36.20 -49.74 -31.02
C PHE A 16 -35.21 -50.83 -31.45
N THR A 17 -34.45 -50.56 -32.52
CA THR A 17 -33.38 -51.46 -32.93
C THR A 17 -32.18 -51.33 -31.97
N LEU A 18 -31.41 -52.39 -31.78
CA LEU A 18 -30.21 -52.37 -30.91
C LEU A 18 -29.23 -51.26 -31.34
N VAL A 19 -29.12 -51.03 -32.66
CA VAL A 19 -28.31 -49.96 -33.25
C VAL A 19 -28.81 -48.58 -32.83
N GLU A 20 -30.12 -48.35 -32.83
CA GLU A 20 -30.72 -47.06 -32.44
C GLU A 20 -30.47 -46.73 -30.96
N LEU A 21 -30.49 -47.75 -30.09
CA LEU A 21 -30.15 -47.59 -28.68
C LEU A 21 -28.65 -47.31 -28.47
N MET A 22 -27.77 -47.96 -29.23
CA MET A 22 -26.33 -47.68 -29.20
C MET A 22 -26.03 -46.25 -29.67
N VAL A 23 -26.67 -45.81 -30.75
CA VAL A 23 -26.48 -44.44 -31.29
C VAL A 23 -27.03 -43.41 -30.30
N ALA A 24 -28.21 -43.63 -29.71
CA ALA A 24 -28.78 -42.72 -28.74
C ALA A 24 -27.90 -42.58 -27.48
N LEU A 25 -27.35 -43.70 -26.97
CA LEU A 25 -26.45 -43.68 -25.81
C LEU A 25 -25.12 -43.01 -26.15
N ALA A 26 -24.56 -43.28 -27.33
CA ALA A 26 -23.33 -42.65 -27.79
C ALA A 26 -23.48 -41.13 -27.92
N LEU A 27 -24.58 -40.65 -28.52
CA LEU A 27 -24.88 -39.22 -28.62
C LEU A 27 -25.16 -38.59 -27.25
N GLY A 28 -25.88 -39.30 -26.36
CA GLY A 28 -26.13 -38.85 -25.00
C GLY A 28 -24.85 -38.66 -24.19
N LEU A 29 -23.94 -39.65 -24.25
CA LEU A 29 -22.65 -39.57 -23.56
C LEU A 29 -21.76 -38.46 -24.13
N PHE A 30 -21.76 -38.29 -25.45
CA PHE A 30 -21.03 -37.21 -26.10
C PHE A 30 -21.52 -35.83 -25.64
N LEU A 31 -22.84 -35.60 -25.62
CA LEU A 31 -23.42 -34.33 -25.17
C LEU A 31 -23.11 -34.05 -23.70
N VAL A 32 -23.23 -35.05 -22.82
CA VAL A 32 -22.88 -34.90 -21.40
C VAL A 32 -21.38 -34.60 -21.25
N GLY A 33 -20.52 -35.26 -22.03
CA GLY A 33 -19.08 -35.00 -22.02
C GLY A 33 -18.73 -33.58 -22.43
N VAL A 34 -19.36 -33.06 -23.50
CA VAL A 34 -19.17 -31.68 -23.97
C VAL A 34 -19.65 -30.68 -22.91
N VAL A 35 -20.84 -30.86 -22.34
CA VAL A 35 -21.38 -29.98 -21.29
C VAL A 35 -20.52 -30.03 -20.02
N GLY A 36 -20.03 -31.20 -19.64
CA GLY A 36 -19.13 -31.36 -18.50
C GLY A 36 -17.81 -30.61 -18.73
N PHE A 37 -17.21 -30.74 -19.91
CA PHE A 37 -15.98 -30.04 -20.25
C PHE A 37 -16.15 -28.52 -20.27
N THR A 38 -17.22 -28.00 -20.89
CA THR A 38 -17.46 -26.55 -20.94
C THR A 38 -17.75 -25.99 -19.55
N TYR A 39 -18.47 -26.71 -18.70
CA TYR A 39 -18.70 -26.32 -17.31
C TYR A 39 -17.39 -26.23 -16.51
N LEU A 40 -16.50 -27.22 -16.64
CA LEU A 40 -15.21 -27.22 -15.94
C LEU A 40 -14.33 -26.04 -16.37
N GLN A 41 -14.29 -25.74 -17.67
CA GLN A 41 -13.55 -24.57 -18.18
C GLN A 41 -14.15 -23.23 -17.72
N ALA A 42 -15.49 -23.13 -17.68
CA ALA A 42 -16.14 -21.93 -17.13
C ALA A 42 -15.87 -21.78 -15.62
N ALA A 43 -15.87 -22.88 -14.87
CA ALA A 43 -15.59 -22.88 -13.45
C ALA A 43 -14.14 -22.47 -13.12
N SER A 44 -13.16 -22.89 -13.93
CA SER A 44 -11.76 -22.47 -13.75
C SER A 44 -11.56 -20.99 -14.11
N GLY A 45 -12.15 -20.54 -15.21
CA GLY A 45 -12.09 -19.14 -15.65
C GLY A 45 -12.77 -18.17 -14.68
N THR A 46 -13.93 -18.52 -14.12
CA THR A 46 -14.62 -17.69 -13.12
C THR A 46 -13.80 -17.56 -11.83
N ARG A 47 -13.15 -18.64 -11.38
CA ARG A 47 -12.24 -18.60 -10.22
C ARG A 47 -11.01 -17.74 -10.47
N PHE A 48 -10.42 -17.86 -11.66
CA PHE A 48 -9.29 -17.02 -12.07
C PHE A 48 -9.67 -15.53 -12.03
N GLY A 49 -10.80 -15.17 -12.65
CA GLY A 49 -11.28 -13.79 -12.64
C GLY A 49 -11.57 -13.25 -11.23
N ALA A 50 -12.10 -14.08 -10.34
CA ALA A 50 -12.32 -13.70 -8.94
C ALA A 50 -11.00 -13.42 -8.20
N LEU A 51 -9.97 -14.26 -8.39
CA LEU A 51 -8.65 -14.06 -7.80
C LEU A 51 -7.98 -12.78 -8.30
N GLU A 52 -8.10 -12.49 -9.60
CA GLU A 52 -7.57 -11.26 -10.19
C GLU A 52 -8.31 -10.02 -9.66
N SER A 53 -9.64 -10.07 -9.55
CA SER A 53 -10.44 -8.98 -8.99
C SER A 53 -10.05 -8.69 -7.54
N GLN A 54 -9.94 -9.72 -6.70
CA GLN A 54 -9.52 -9.57 -5.30
C GLN A 54 -8.13 -8.95 -5.20
N MET A 55 -7.17 -9.44 -6.00
CA MET A 55 -5.80 -8.90 -6.03
C MET A 55 -5.77 -7.44 -6.49
N ASN A 56 -6.63 -7.04 -7.43
CA ASN A 56 -6.78 -5.66 -7.89
C ASN A 56 -7.37 -4.77 -6.79
N GLU A 57 -8.35 -5.26 -6.04
CA GLU A 57 -8.95 -4.55 -4.90
C GLU A 57 -7.94 -4.36 -3.77
N GLU A 58 -7.22 -5.40 -3.37
CA GLU A 58 -6.16 -5.34 -2.34
C GLU A 58 -5.02 -4.40 -2.77
N GLY A 59 -4.60 -4.46 -4.04
CA GLY A 59 -3.59 -3.54 -4.58
C GLY A 59 -4.04 -2.09 -4.59
N ALA A 60 -5.29 -1.82 -4.98
CA ALA A 60 -5.85 -0.48 -4.94
C ALA A 60 -5.94 0.07 -3.51
N LEU A 61 -6.40 -0.76 -2.55
CA LEU A 61 -6.52 -0.39 -1.14
C LEU A 61 -5.16 -0.08 -0.50
N ALA A 62 -4.16 -0.93 -0.73
CA ALA A 62 -2.80 -0.72 -0.22
C ALA A 62 -2.17 0.55 -0.80
N LEU A 63 -2.36 0.76 -2.11
CA LEU A 63 -1.86 1.94 -2.80
C LEU A 63 -2.52 3.22 -2.28
N ASP A 64 -3.84 3.25 -2.12
CA ASP A 64 -4.56 4.42 -1.61
C ASP A 64 -4.18 4.74 -0.16
N THR A 65 -4.05 3.71 0.68
CA THR A 65 -3.62 3.85 2.08
C THR A 65 -2.23 4.49 2.17
N LEU A 66 -1.24 3.99 1.43
CA LEU A 66 0.10 4.59 1.45
C LEU A 66 0.13 5.99 0.83
N ARG A 67 -0.60 6.21 -0.28
CA ARG A 67 -0.63 7.52 -0.97
C ARG A 67 -1.26 8.60 -0.12
N SER A 68 -2.36 8.29 0.58
CA SER A 68 -3.02 9.25 1.47
C SER A 68 -2.08 9.69 2.61
N GLN A 69 -1.38 8.74 3.22
CA GLN A 69 -0.41 9.01 4.30
C GLN A 69 0.81 9.78 3.80
N LEU A 70 1.37 9.41 2.64
CA LEU A 70 2.48 10.13 2.01
C LEU A 70 2.14 11.58 1.67
N ARG A 71 0.90 11.87 1.22
CA ARG A 71 0.47 13.25 0.95
C ARG A 71 0.43 14.12 2.21
N LEU A 72 0.13 13.53 3.37
CA LEU A 72 0.13 14.22 4.65
C LEU A 72 1.54 14.43 5.22
N ALA A 73 2.53 13.65 4.78
CA ALA A 73 3.90 13.75 5.27
C ALA A 73 4.40 15.20 5.22
N GLY A 74 4.88 15.68 6.36
CA GLY A 74 5.38 17.05 6.53
C GLY A 74 4.30 18.09 6.73
N TYR A 75 3.02 17.74 6.83
CA TYR A 75 1.98 18.70 7.21
C TYR A 75 2.22 19.20 8.63
N SER A 76 2.06 20.50 8.83
CA SER A 76 2.22 21.18 10.11
C SER A 76 1.78 22.62 9.94
N GLU A 77 1.00 23.08 10.91
CA GLU A 77 0.60 24.46 11.13
C GLU A 77 1.81 25.33 11.48
N THR A 78 1.61 26.64 11.40
CA THR A 78 2.60 27.63 11.79
C THR A 78 2.31 28.13 13.20
N GLY A 79 3.34 28.23 14.03
CA GLY A 79 3.27 28.87 15.34
C GLY A 79 3.12 30.39 15.24
N ALA A 80 3.03 31.03 16.41
CA ALA A 80 2.94 32.49 16.52
C ALA A 80 4.21 33.22 16.02
N ASP A 81 5.32 32.51 15.92
CA ASP A 81 6.59 32.96 15.33
C ASP A 81 6.59 32.90 13.79
N GLY A 82 5.50 32.45 13.16
CA GLY A 82 5.39 32.26 11.72
C GLY A 82 6.16 31.04 11.20
N LEU A 83 6.75 30.24 12.10
CA LEU A 83 7.51 29.05 11.76
C LEU A 83 6.64 27.81 11.89
N ARG A 84 6.97 26.76 11.14
CA ARG A 84 6.26 25.48 11.25
C ARG A 84 6.53 24.84 12.60
N LEU A 85 5.50 24.20 13.16
CA LEU A 85 5.64 23.45 14.42
C LEU A 85 6.52 22.20 14.23
N LEU A 86 6.41 21.54 13.08
CA LEU A 86 7.30 20.46 12.68
C LEU A 86 8.59 21.03 12.06
N LYS A 87 9.72 20.79 12.75
CA LYS A 87 11.04 21.30 12.35
C LYS A 87 11.95 20.24 11.73
N GLU A 88 11.74 18.97 12.09
CA GLU A 88 12.54 17.83 11.64
C GLU A 88 12.12 17.35 10.24
N SER A 89 12.95 16.50 9.61
CA SER A 89 12.57 15.83 8.37
C SER A 89 11.32 14.98 8.61
N PRO A 90 10.28 15.14 7.78
CA PRO A 90 9.04 14.40 7.97
C PRO A 90 9.07 13.00 7.36
N LEU A 91 10.21 12.56 6.82
CA LEU A 91 10.30 11.33 6.04
C LEU A 91 11.64 10.64 6.29
N ARG A 92 11.57 9.32 6.53
CA ARG A 92 12.72 8.43 6.56
C ARG A 92 12.35 7.09 5.95
N GLY A 93 13.13 6.65 4.98
CA GLY A 93 13.02 5.36 4.34
C GLY A 93 14.22 4.48 4.62
N CYS A 94 14.01 3.18 4.49
CA CYS A 94 15.06 2.17 4.61
C CYS A 94 14.91 1.11 3.53
N ASP A 95 15.95 0.99 2.70
CA ASP A 95 16.07 -0.12 1.76
C ASP A 95 16.28 -1.43 2.53
N GLY A 96 15.50 -2.45 2.19
CA GLY A 96 15.52 -3.73 2.92
C GLY A 96 14.90 -3.67 4.31
N GLY A 97 14.23 -2.58 4.66
CA GLY A 97 13.42 -2.45 5.87
C GLY A 97 14.15 -1.87 7.07
N PHE A 98 13.39 -1.61 8.15
CA PHE A 98 13.96 -1.21 9.44
C PHE A 98 14.68 -2.40 10.09
N THR A 99 15.73 -2.14 10.85
CA THR A 99 16.41 -3.18 11.65
C THR A 99 15.48 -3.87 12.65
N SER A 100 14.46 -3.14 13.11
CA SER A 100 13.41 -3.68 13.97
C SER A 100 12.05 -3.10 13.59
N ALA A 101 11.09 -3.99 13.31
CA ALA A 101 9.67 -3.63 13.16
C ALA A 101 9.07 -3.06 14.46
N THR A 102 9.79 -3.18 15.58
CA THR A 102 9.40 -2.63 16.87
C THR A 102 10.21 -1.44 17.34
N GLU A 103 11.02 -0.85 16.46
CA GLU A 103 11.77 0.35 16.78
C GLU A 103 10.84 1.45 17.29
N THR A 104 11.27 2.17 18.34
CA THR A 104 10.54 3.33 18.92
C THR A 104 11.41 4.58 18.95
N GLY A 105 12.67 4.51 18.50
CA GLY A 105 13.57 5.64 18.38
C GLY A 105 13.02 6.74 17.48
N ALA A 106 13.67 7.91 17.53
CA ALA A 106 13.28 9.05 16.71
C ALA A 106 13.33 8.70 15.21
N LEU A 107 12.48 9.36 14.41
CA LEU A 107 12.38 9.12 12.97
C LEU A 107 13.73 9.28 12.26
N GLU A 108 14.50 10.31 12.63
CA GLU A 108 15.83 10.61 12.08
C GLU A 108 16.89 9.55 12.45
N SER A 109 16.66 8.77 13.51
CA SER A 109 17.61 7.74 13.98
C SER A 109 17.24 6.32 13.56
N LEU A 110 16.18 6.13 12.76
CA LEU A 110 15.77 4.80 12.33
C LEU A 110 16.89 4.11 11.56
N ALA A 111 17.34 2.97 12.08
CA ALA A 111 18.36 2.17 11.45
C ALA A 111 17.74 1.28 10.36
N CYS A 112 18.43 1.22 9.23
CA CYS A 112 18.04 0.38 8.10
C CYS A 112 18.79 -0.94 8.19
N GLN A 113 18.11 -2.04 7.88
CA GLN A 113 18.75 -3.35 7.78
C GLN A 113 19.80 -3.36 6.65
N GLY A 114 19.49 -2.67 5.55
CA GLY A 114 20.31 -2.65 4.34
C GLY A 114 20.18 -3.94 3.53
N GLY A 115 20.60 -3.87 2.27
CA GLY A 115 20.54 -4.99 1.34
C GLY A 115 19.21 -5.12 0.59
N GLY A 116 18.97 -6.30 0.01
CA GLY A 116 17.74 -6.59 -0.72
C GLY A 116 16.61 -7.06 0.19
N GLY A 117 15.37 -6.80 -0.21
CA GLY A 117 14.17 -7.15 0.55
C GLY A 117 13.11 -6.08 0.41
N ASN A 118 12.07 -6.18 1.25
CA ASN A 118 11.02 -5.16 1.29
C ASN A 118 11.51 -3.91 2.00
N ASP A 119 11.28 -2.76 1.37
CA ASP A 119 11.59 -1.47 1.97
C ASP A 119 10.61 -1.14 3.08
N ALA A 120 11.00 -0.20 3.93
CA ALA A 120 10.14 0.37 4.94
C ALA A 120 10.21 1.90 4.90
N ILE A 121 9.13 2.55 5.30
CA ILE A 121 9.05 4.01 5.34
C ILE A 121 8.36 4.50 6.60
N ALA A 122 8.94 5.53 7.20
CA ALA A 122 8.39 6.28 8.31
C ALA A 122 8.09 7.68 7.82
N LEU A 123 6.90 8.17 8.17
CA LEU A 123 6.48 9.53 7.85
C LEU A 123 5.91 10.20 9.08
N ARG A 124 6.10 11.51 9.14
CA ARG A 124 5.65 12.35 10.24
C ARG A 124 4.89 13.57 9.76
N PHE A 125 3.83 13.89 10.47
CA PHE A 125 3.02 15.08 10.25
C PHE A 125 2.27 15.48 11.51
N GLN A 126 1.84 16.74 11.60
CA GLN A 126 0.97 17.20 12.68
C GLN A 126 -0.44 16.62 12.48
N ALA A 127 -0.88 15.81 13.43
CA ALA A 127 -2.20 15.22 13.44
C ALA A 127 -3.22 16.18 14.07
N THR A 128 -4.38 16.31 13.44
CA THR A 128 -5.47 17.21 13.81
C THR A 128 -6.81 16.54 13.54
N ALA A 129 -7.89 17.13 14.05
CA ALA A 129 -9.26 16.66 13.77
C ALA A 129 -9.67 16.75 12.29
N PHE A 130 -8.90 17.45 11.44
CA PHE A 130 -9.22 17.65 10.02
C PHE A 130 -8.50 16.68 9.09
N ASN A 131 -7.37 16.12 9.51
CA ASN A 131 -6.54 15.23 8.68
C ASN A 131 -6.40 13.82 9.26
N THR A 132 -6.91 13.57 10.47
CA THR A 132 -6.94 12.25 11.10
C THR A 132 -8.29 11.99 11.75
N GLN A 133 -8.60 10.73 11.99
CA GLN A 133 -9.76 10.36 12.79
C GLN A 133 -9.55 10.78 14.25
N MET A 134 -10.62 11.23 14.91
CA MET A 134 -10.59 11.51 16.34
C MET A 134 -11.02 10.27 17.10
N VAL A 135 -10.24 9.87 18.10
CA VAL A 135 -10.52 8.73 18.98
C VAL A 135 -10.49 9.17 20.43
N LEU A 136 -11.29 8.53 21.28
CA LEU A 136 -11.26 8.80 22.71
C LEU A 136 -10.04 8.10 23.31
N ALA A 137 -9.17 8.88 23.93
CA ALA A 137 -8.04 8.33 24.66
C ALA A 137 -8.52 7.43 25.81
N SER A 138 -7.92 6.24 25.92
CA SER A 138 -8.23 5.30 26.99
C SER A 138 -8.00 5.96 28.36
N GLY A 139 -9.04 5.98 29.20
CA GLY A 139 -8.97 6.46 30.57
C GLY A 139 -9.21 7.96 30.80
N THR A 140 -9.26 8.80 29.76
CA THR A 140 -9.45 10.26 29.94
C THR A 140 -10.66 10.85 29.20
N ASN A 141 -11.34 10.07 28.34
CA ASN A 141 -12.46 10.53 27.47
C ASN A 141 -12.15 11.80 26.67
N THR A 142 -10.87 12.13 26.50
CA THR A 142 -10.43 13.29 25.74
C THR A 142 -10.29 12.88 24.27
N PRO A 143 -10.94 13.57 23.34
CA PRO A 143 -10.80 13.27 21.92
C PRO A 143 -9.40 13.67 21.45
N LEU A 144 -8.62 12.69 20.97
CA LEU A 144 -7.29 12.89 20.42
C LEU A 144 -7.27 12.49 18.93
N PRO A 145 -6.46 13.17 18.10
CA PRO A 145 -6.20 12.69 16.75
C PRO A 145 -5.53 11.32 16.79
N ALA A 146 -5.88 10.44 15.87
CA ALA A 146 -5.43 9.05 15.86
C ALA A 146 -4.26 8.81 14.92
N ASN A 147 -3.43 7.83 15.27
CA ASN A 147 -2.39 7.29 14.42
C ASN A 147 -2.95 6.25 13.41
N CYS A 148 -2.07 5.65 12.61
CA CYS A 148 -2.50 4.65 11.60
C CYS A 148 -3.12 3.36 12.15
N THR A 149 -3.04 3.12 13.47
CA THR A 149 -3.65 1.96 14.14
C THR A 149 -4.89 2.35 14.94
N ASN A 150 -5.46 3.54 14.70
CA ASN A 150 -6.60 4.10 15.42
C ASN A 150 -6.38 4.27 16.94
N VAL A 151 -5.13 4.50 17.36
CA VAL A 151 -4.80 4.85 18.75
C VAL A 151 -4.56 6.36 18.84
N GLY A 152 -5.08 6.98 19.90
CA GLY A 152 -4.97 8.42 20.11
C GLY A 152 -3.52 8.85 20.37
N ILE A 153 -3.10 9.95 19.75
CA ILE A 153 -1.76 10.50 19.85
C ILE A 153 -1.74 11.53 20.97
N ALA A 154 -0.95 11.31 22.01
CA ALA A 154 -0.73 12.30 23.05
C ALA A 154 0.03 13.52 22.49
N ALA A 155 -0.42 14.71 22.87
CA ALA A 155 0.18 15.96 22.44
C ALA A 155 1.58 16.17 23.04
N THR A 156 2.43 16.90 22.31
CA THR A 156 3.77 17.30 22.75
C THR A 156 3.78 18.80 23.05
N ALA A 157 4.11 19.20 24.27
CA ALA A 157 4.25 20.61 24.61
C ALA A 157 5.49 21.21 23.93
N LEU A 158 5.29 22.17 23.01
CA LEU A 158 6.36 22.89 22.32
C LEU A 158 6.57 24.30 22.88
N ALA A 159 5.52 24.93 23.39
CA ALA A 159 5.53 26.25 24.00
C ALA A 159 4.28 26.41 24.90
N PRO A 160 4.19 27.45 25.75
CA PRO A 160 2.98 27.69 26.53
C PRO A 160 1.74 27.75 25.62
N LYS A 161 0.77 26.86 25.87
CA LYS A 161 -0.47 26.70 25.08
C LYS A 161 -0.29 26.21 23.63
N VAL A 162 0.86 25.64 23.28
CA VAL A 162 1.10 25.02 21.97
C VAL A 162 1.47 23.55 22.19
N GLU A 163 0.47 22.69 22.02
CA GLU A 163 0.55 21.25 22.27
C GLU A 163 0.08 20.46 21.03
N PRO A 164 0.85 20.47 19.93
CA PRO A 164 0.49 19.68 18.76
C PRO A 164 0.68 18.19 19.01
N SER A 165 -0.16 17.39 18.35
CA SER A 165 0.04 15.95 18.23
C SER A 165 0.80 15.67 16.93
N PHE A 166 1.86 14.87 16.98
CA PHE A 166 2.61 14.46 15.79
C PHE A 166 2.39 12.97 15.54
N ALA A 167 1.74 12.65 14.42
CA ALA A 167 1.69 11.29 13.91
C ALA A 167 3.06 10.92 13.38
N ASP A 168 3.61 9.80 13.84
CA ASP A 168 4.77 9.10 13.28
C ASP A 168 4.28 7.72 12.88
N ASN A 169 4.03 7.53 11.58
CA ASN A 169 3.48 6.28 11.04
C ASN A 169 4.56 5.55 10.26
N ARG A 170 4.74 4.26 10.57
CA ARG A 170 5.78 3.39 10.02
C ARG A 170 5.13 2.26 9.27
N PHE A 171 5.41 2.17 7.98
CA PHE A 171 4.87 1.16 7.07
C PHE A 171 5.97 0.19 6.64
N TYR A 172 5.66 -1.09 6.69
CA TYR A 172 6.55 -2.17 6.31
C TYR A 172 5.74 -3.43 5.96
N ILE A 173 6.37 -4.40 5.29
CA ILE A 173 5.78 -5.71 5.05
C ILE A 173 6.27 -6.69 6.11
N ALA A 174 5.36 -7.45 6.70
CA ALA A 174 5.66 -8.57 7.56
C ALA A 174 4.65 -9.70 7.34
N THR A 175 4.99 -10.92 7.76
CA THR A 175 4.06 -12.05 7.76
C THR A 175 3.11 -11.92 8.93
N ASP A 176 1.81 -12.09 8.67
CA ASP A 176 0.78 -12.05 9.70
C ASP A 176 0.61 -13.41 10.40
N PRO A 177 1.10 -13.56 11.64
CA PRO A 177 1.04 -14.84 12.36
C PRO A 177 -0.39 -15.23 12.73
N THR A 178 -1.34 -14.29 12.71
CA THR A 178 -2.76 -14.56 12.99
C THR A 178 -3.55 -14.96 11.73
N ASN A 179 -2.92 -14.84 10.56
CA ASN A 179 -3.53 -15.12 9.26
C ASN A 179 -2.56 -15.95 8.40
N ASP A 180 -2.26 -17.17 8.86
CA ASP A 180 -1.45 -18.18 8.14
C ASP A 180 -0.08 -17.68 7.61
N ASN A 181 0.55 -16.73 8.30
CA ASN A 181 1.80 -16.08 7.87
C ASN A 181 1.71 -15.43 6.48
N VAL A 182 0.51 -14.96 6.10
CA VAL A 182 0.30 -14.21 4.86
C VAL A 182 1.14 -12.91 4.92
N PRO A 183 1.91 -12.57 3.87
CA PRO A 183 2.63 -11.32 3.82
C PRO A 183 1.62 -10.17 3.72
N THR A 184 1.79 -9.18 4.57
CA THR A 184 0.79 -8.16 4.87
C THR A 184 1.48 -6.82 5.01
N LEU A 185 0.83 -5.77 4.51
CA LEU A 185 1.21 -4.39 4.79
C LEU A 185 0.84 -4.06 6.23
N TYR A 186 1.85 -3.79 7.06
CA TYR A 186 1.68 -3.36 8.43
C TYR A 186 1.82 -1.85 8.56
N CYS A 187 1.15 -1.31 9.58
CA CYS A 187 1.49 -0.01 10.12
C CYS A 187 1.71 -0.05 11.62
N ARG A 188 2.65 0.77 12.08
CA ARG A 188 2.82 1.09 13.49
C ARG A 188 2.83 2.61 13.65
N GLY A 189 2.04 3.13 14.58
CA GLY A 189 1.88 4.56 14.79
C GLY A 189 2.36 5.00 16.16
N SER A 190 2.87 6.24 16.29
CA SER A 190 3.10 6.84 17.60
C SER A 190 1.79 7.01 18.36
N ASP A 191 1.79 6.79 19.67
CA ASP A 191 0.67 7.14 20.57
C ASP A 191 1.05 8.25 21.56
N GLY A 192 2.27 8.78 21.42
CA GLY A 192 2.77 9.92 22.17
C GLY A 192 4.27 10.11 21.97
N PRO A 193 4.89 11.06 22.69
CA PRO A 193 6.34 11.29 22.63
C PRO A 193 7.12 10.02 23.02
N GLY A 194 7.90 9.48 22.08
CA GLY A 194 8.74 8.29 22.31
C GLY A 194 7.99 6.97 22.51
N SER A 195 6.68 6.94 22.23
CA SER A 195 5.83 5.76 22.40
C SER A 195 5.09 5.42 21.11
N PHE A 196 4.87 4.11 20.90
CA PHE A 196 4.20 3.57 19.71
C PHE A 196 3.21 2.49 20.10
N SER A 197 2.04 2.54 19.49
CA SER A 197 1.02 1.49 19.59
C SER A 197 1.52 0.16 19.02
N ALA A 198 0.80 -0.92 19.32
CA ALA A 198 1.02 -2.21 18.68
C ALA A 198 0.82 -2.08 17.16
N ALA A 199 1.60 -2.83 16.39
CA ALA A 199 1.45 -2.83 14.94
C ALA A 199 0.09 -3.42 14.51
N ALA A 200 -0.50 -2.85 13.47
CA ALA A 200 -1.75 -3.30 12.88
C ALA A 200 -1.52 -3.81 11.45
N ALA A 201 -2.12 -4.95 11.13
CA ALA A 201 -2.25 -5.46 9.77
C ALA A 201 -3.25 -4.58 9.00
N LEU A 202 -2.85 -4.03 7.86
CA LEU A 202 -3.69 -3.15 7.04
C LEU A 202 -4.26 -3.89 5.83
N VAL A 203 -3.38 -4.45 4.99
CA VAL A 203 -3.78 -5.09 3.74
C VAL A 203 -3.01 -6.40 3.57
N PRO A 204 -3.70 -7.56 3.52
CA PRO A 204 -3.04 -8.85 3.30
C PRO A 204 -2.58 -9.00 1.85
N ASN A 205 -1.79 -10.04 1.61
CA ASN A 205 -1.25 -10.43 0.31
C ASN A 205 -0.33 -9.40 -0.37
N VAL A 206 0.12 -8.38 0.35
CA VAL A 206 1.16 -7.46 -0.12
C VAL A 206 2.51 -8.08 0.25
N GLU A 207 3.24 -8.58 -0.74
CA GLU A 207 4.50 -9.30 -0.53
C GLU A 207 5.74 -8.52 -0.96
N GLY A 208 5.58 -7.53 -1.84
CA GLY A 208 6.64 -6.63 -2.29
C GLY A 208 6.33 -5.20 -1.91
N LEU A 209 7.29 -4.49 -1.34
CA LEU A 209 7.22 -3.04 -1.10
C LEU A 209 8.56 -2.42 -1.44
N GLN A 210 8.58 -1.46 -2.36
CA GLN A 210 9.76 -0.71 -2.76
C GLN A 210 9.46 0.78 -2.85
N PHE A 211 10.43 1.61 -2.47
CA PHE A 211 10.35 3.06 -2.59
C PHE A 211 11.53 3.63 -3.37
N ARG A 212 11.26 4.67 -4.16
CA ARG A 212 12.30 5.54 -4.72
C ARG A 212 11.95 6.98 -4.45
N TYR A 213 12.97 7.80 -4.22
CA TYR A 213 12.85 9.18 -3.77
C TYR A 213 13.28 10.13 -4.88
N ALA A 214 12.35 10.96 -5.33
CA ALA A 214 12.66 12.02 -6.28
C ALA A 214 13.26 13.20 -5.52
N ILE A 215 14.53 13.47 -5.79
CA ILE A 215 15.29 14.52 -5.10
C ILE A 215 15.54 15.73 -6.00
N THR A 216 15.53 16.91 -5.40
CA THR A 216 15.94 18.15 -6.06
C THR A 216 17.45 18.35 -5.98
N ARG A 217 18.01 19.29 -6.78
CA ARG A 217 19.42 19.70 -6.59
C ARG A 217 19.59 20.26 -5.17
N ARG A 218 20.81 20.24 -4.65
CA ARG A 218 21.12 20.89 -3.37
C ARG A 218 20.77 22.39 -3.46
N PRO A 219 20.03 22.97 -2.50
CA PRO A 219 19.79 24.40 -2.48
C PRO A 219 21.10 25.15 -2.18
N THR A 220 21.37 26.23 -2.91
CA THR A 220 22.49 27.15 -2.64
C THR A 220 21.98 28.30 -1.78
N ALA A 221 22.72 28.68 -0.73
CA ALA A 221 22.35 29.83 0.08
C ALA A 221 22.29 31.11 -0.77
N GLY A 222 21.18 31.85 -0.68
CA GLY A 222 20.96 33.08 -1.45
C GLY A 222 20.40 32.88 -2.86
N GLU A 223 20.24 31.64 -3.33
CA GLU A 223 19.59 31.35 -4.61
C GLU A 223 18.13 30.92 -4.44
N VAL A 224 17.35 31.06 -5.51
CA VAL A 224 16.01 30.48 -5.56
C VAL A 224 16.11 28.96 -5.41
N PRO A 225 15.37 28.38 -4.47
CA PRO A 225 15.27 26.96 -4.29
C PRO A 225 14.91 26.18 -5.55
N PRO A 226 15.52 25.00 -5.74
CA PRO A 226 15.20 24.16 -6.86
C PRO A 226 13.89 23.41 -6.69
N HIS A 227 13.00 23.58 -7.65
CA HIS A 227 11.77 22.79 -7.78
C HIS A 227 11.90 21.62 -8.76
N GLN A 228 13.03 21.53 -9.47
CA GLN A 228 13.25 20.49 -10.46
C GLN A 228 13.76 19.21 -9.80
N VAL A 229 13.09 18.09 -10.12
CA VAL A 229 13.57 16.75 -9.80
C VAL A 229 14.83 16.48 -10.62
N THR A 230 15.91 16.13 -9.95
CA THR A 230 17.22 15.86 -10.55
C THR A 230 17.53 14.37 -10.68
N ALA A 231 16.97 13.56 -9.79
CA ALA A 231 17.17 12.12 -9.79
C ALA A 231 16.04 11.41 -9.05
N LEU A 232 15.92 10.11 -9.30
CA LEU A 232 15.06 9.18 -8.57
C LEU A 232 15.94 8.07 -7.98
N VAL A 233 16.16 8.09 -6.67
CA VAL A 233 17.18 7.28 -5.97
C VAL A 233 16.55 6.36 -4.93
N SER A 234 17.25 5.31 -4.49
CA SER A 234 16.86 4.50 -3.32
C SER A 234 17.15 5.27 -2.02
N ALA A 235 16.76 4.74 -0.84
CA ALA A 235 17.07 5.39 0.42
C ALA A 235 18.58 5.41 0.72
N SER A 236 19.29 4.35 0.35
CA SER A 236 20.74 4.20 0.55
C SER A 236 21.57 5.12 -0.35
N ASP A 237 21.04 5.51 -1.50
CA ASP A 237 21.68 6.43 -2.46
C ASP A 237 21.39 7.91 -2.15
N LEU A 238 20.64 8.22 -1.09
CA LEU A 238 20.39 9.60 -0.69
C LEU A 238 21.68 10.25 -0.17
N PRO A 239 21.98 11.50 -0.58
CA PRO A 239 23.11 12.24 -0.05
C PRO A 239 23.05 12.37 1.49
N PRO A 240 24.15 12.09 2.21
CA PRO A 240 24.17 12.18 3.67
C PRO A 240 23.91 13.63 4.13
N GLY A 241 23.27 13.77 5.28
CA GLY A 241 22.87 15.07 5.82
C GLY A 241 21.58 15.58 5.19
N ASP A 242 21.63 16.11 3.97
CA ASP A 242 20.52 16.88 3.37
C ASP A 242 19.58 16.10 2.44
N GLY A 243 19.84 14.81 2.20
CA GLY A 243 19.09 14.01 1.23
C GLY A 243 17.59 13.96 1.49
N TRP A 244 17.17 13.68 2.74
CA TRP A 244 15.75 13.60 3.10
C TRP A 244 15.02 14.94 2.96
N ALA A 245 15.70 16.05 3.26
CA ALA A 245 15.13 17.38 3.13
C ALA A 245 14.97 17.86 1.67
N ARG A 246 15.53 17.11 0.71
CA ARG A 246 15.45 17.37 -0.74
C ARG A 246 14.42 16.51 -1.46
N VAL A 247 13.75 15.59 -0.76
CA VAL A 247 12.74 14.71 -1.34
C VAL A 247 11.49 15.52 -1.68
N ALA A 248 11.15 15.57 -2.97
CA ALA A 248 9.96 16.26 -3.48
C ALA A 248 8.77 15.31 -3.73
N ALA A 249 9.07 14.04 -4.02
CA ALA A 249 8.09 13.02 -4.32
C ALA A 249 8.66 11.62 -4.04
N VAL A 250 7.76 10.66 -3.84
CA VAL A 250 8.09 9.23 -3.63
C VAL A 250 7.43 8.42 -4.72
N GLU A 251 8.21 7.65 -5.47
CA GLU A 251 7.70 6.54 -6.27
C GLU A 251 7.53 5.34 -5.34
N LEU A 252 6.31 4.83 -5.26
CA LEU A 252 5.96 3.66 -4.47
C LEU A 252 5.65 2.51 -5.43
N CYS A 253 6.17 1.32 -5.14
CA CYS A 253 5.83 0.10 -5.85
C CYS A 253 5.44 -1.02 -4.89
N LEU A 254 4.31 -1.67 -5.15
CA LEU A 254 3.79 -2.80 -4.39
C LEU A 254 3.72 -4.02 -5.29
N VAL A 255 4.07 -5.20 -4.78
CA VAL A 255 3.70 -6.48 -5.40
C VAL A 255 2.63 -7.14 -4.56
N VAL A 256 1.46 -7.35 -5.15
CA VAL A 256 0.33 -8.05 -4.51
C VAL A 256 0.19 -9.42 -5.15
N ARG A 257 -0.10 -10.43 -4.32
CA ARG A 257 -0.36 -11.80 -4.77
C ARG A 257 -1.83 -12.17 -4.65
N SER A 258 -2.30 -13.16 -5.41
CA SER A 258 -3.64 -13.71 -5.20
C SER A 258 -3.72 -14.46 -3.86
N ALA A 259 -4.84 -14.35 -3.14
CA ALA A 259 -5.04 -15.00 -1.85
C ALA A 259 -4.85 -16.54 -1.92
N ARG A 260 -5.19 -17.14 -3.06
CA ARG A 260 -5.06 -18.58 -3.32
C ARG A 260 -4.27 -18.84 -4.59
N ALA A 261 -3.72 -20.05 -4.69
CA ALA A 261 -3.09 -20.52 -5.91
C ALA A 261 -4.15 -20.77 -7.01
N VAL A 262 -3.74 -20.55 -8.25
CA VAL A 262 -4.57 -20.78 -9.44
C VAL A 262 -4.70 -22.30 -9.68
N PRO A 263 -5.88 -22.79 -10.12
CA PRO A 263 -6.05 -24.20 -10.51
C PRO A 263 -5.06 -24.66 -11.58
N ARG A 264 -4.61 -25.92 -11.52
CA ARG A 264 -3.64 -26.53 -12.45
C ARG A 264 -4.32 -27.20 -13.65
N ASP A 265 -5.36 -26.59 -14.21
CA ASP A 265 -6.23 -27.23 -15.21
C ASP A 265 -5.64 -27.11 -16.64
N GLY A 266 -4.49 -27.74 -16.87
CA GLY A 266 -3.83 -27.78 -18.18
C GLY A 266 -3.10 -26.51 -18.61
N LEU A 267 -3.05 -25.49 -17.74
CA LEU A 267 -2.26 -24.28 -17.95
C LEU A 267 -0.79 -24.50 -17.60
N ASN A 268 0.12 -23.94 -18.41
CA ASN A 268 1.53 -23.87 -18.05
C ASN A 268 1.70 -22.85 -16.92
N MET A 269 1.91 -23.33 -15.70
CA MET A 269 2.02 -22.46 -14.52
C MET A 269 3.13 -21.41 -14.66
N ASN A 270 4.21 -21.72 -15.38
CA ASN A 270 5.31 -20.79 -15.59
C ASN A 270 4.88 -19.55 -16.39
N ASP A 271 3.89 -19.69 -17.28
CA ASP A 271 3.34 -18.58 -18.05
C ASP A 271 2.30 -17.81 -17.21
N THR A 272 1.46 -18.53 -16.45
CA THR A 272 0.39 -17.93 -15.63
C THR A 272 0.92 -17.17 -14.41
N THR A 273 2.04 -17.58 -13.81
CA THR A 273 2.62 -16.93 -12.62
C THR A 273 3.75 -15.95 -12.96
N ARG A 274 3.97 -15.71 -14.26
CA ARG A 274 4.92 -14.72 -14.76
C ARG A 274 4.39 -13.31 -14.52
N HIS A 275 5.22 -12.44 -13.93
CA HIS A 275 4.86 -11.06 -13.64
C HIS A 275 6.07 -10.14 -13.73
N ILE A 276 5.81 -8.83 -13.83
CA ILE A 276 6.86 -7.81 -13.75
C ILE A 276 6.93 -7.32 -12.30
N GLY A 277 8.11 -7.38 -11.70
CA GLY A 277 8.36 -6.94 -10.32
C GLY A 277 8.56 -5.43 -10.20
N CYS A 278 8.87 -4.97 -8.97
CA CYS A 278 9.21 -3.58 -8.71
C CYS A 278 10.58 -3.16 -9.26
N ASP A 279 11.48 -4.11 -9.44
CA ASP A 279 12.75 -3.96 -10.15
C ASP A 279 12.59 -3.77 -11.67
N GLY A 280 11.38 -4.00 -12.20
CA GLY A 280 11.09 -3.95 -13.63
C GLY A 280 11.53 -5.21 -14.39
N ALA A 281 12.07 -6.21 -13.69
CA ALA A 281 12.40 -7.49 -14.28
C ALA A 281 11.18 -8.42 -14.30
N VAL A 282 11.27 -9.44 -15.15
CA VAL A 282 10.28 -10.50 -15.23
C VAL A 282 10.63 -11.58 -14.21
N HIS A 283 9.66 -11.93 -13.38
CA HIS A 283 9.76 -13.00 -12.39
C HIS A 283 8.71 -14.07 -12.65
N THR A 284 9.02 -15.32 -12.30
CA THR A 284 8.07 -16.44 -12.36
C THR A 284 7.93 -17.02 -10.97
N ALA A 285 6.71 -16.95 -10.42
CA ALA A 285 6.46 -17.49 -9.09
C ALA A 285 6.23 -19.00 -9.10
N THR A 286 6.74 -19.68 -8.07
CA THR A 286 6.72 -21.15 -7.94
C THR A 286 5.57 -21.66 -7.07
N ASP A 287 4.88 -20.78 -6.35
CA ASP A 287 3.79 -21.12 -5.41
C ASP A 287 2.39 -21.19 -6.06
N GLY A 288 2.31 -21.00 -7.38
CA GLY A 288 1.07 -21.04 -8.14
C GLY A 288 0.14 -19.83 -7.91
N ARG A 289 0.59 -18.79 -7.20
CA ARG A 289 -0.20 -17.56 -7.00
C ARG A 289 0.09 -16.53 -8.09
N LEU A 290 -0.95 -15.81 -8.50
CA LEU A 290 -0.82 -14.65 -9.37
C LEU A 290 -0.11 -13.54 -8.62
N ARG A 291 0.62 -12.70 -9.34
CA ARG A 291 1.28 -11.51 -8.79
C ARG A 291 1.14 -10.35 -9.75
N ARG A 292 1.02 -9.14 -9.20
CA ARG A 292 1.01 -7.91 -9.98
C ARG A 292 1.70 -6.79 -9.22
N ALA A 293 2.55 -6.05 -9.93
CA ALA A 293 3.12 -4.82 -9.42
C ALA A 293 2.19 -3.62 -9.67
N TYR A 294 1.98 -2.79 -8.65
CA TYR A 294 1.29 -1.50 -8.72
C TYR A 294 2.28 -0.41 -8.41
N ARG A 295 2.32 0.63 -9.24
CA ARG A 295 3.27 1.75 -9.10
C ARG A 295 2.51 3.06 -9.03
N ALA A 296 2.96 3.96 -8.17
CA ALA A 296 2.48 5.34 -8.15
C ALA A 296 3.57 6.32 -7.75
N MET A 297 3.62 7.44 -8.46
CA MET A 297 4.37 8.61 -8.04
C MET A 297 3.49 9.48 -7.13
N VAL A 298 4.00 9.83 -5.95
CA VAL A 298 3.30 10.61 -4.93
C VAL A 298 4.08 11.90 -4.66
N PRO A 299 3.58 13.07 -5.08
CA PRO A 299 4.19 14.33 -4.67
C PRO A 299 3.98 14.54 -3.17
N LEU A 300 4.95 15.18 -2.53
CA LEU A 300 4.91 15.54 -1.11
C LEU A 300 4.64 17.04 -0.98
N PRO A 301 3.38 17.50 -1.03
CA PRO A 301 3.06 18.94 -1.11
C PRO A 301 3.42 19.72 0.17
N ASN A 302 3.46 19.02 1.29
CA ASN A 302 3.80 19.61 2.59
C ASN A 302 5.29 19.52 2.91
N VAL A 303 6.05 18.74 2.15
CA VAL A 303 7.50 18.75 2.18
C VAL A 303 7.91 19.83 1.18
N ARG A 304 8.56 20.88 1.66
CA ARG A 304 9.09 21.91 0.77
C ARG A 304 10.59 21.69 0.63
N PRO A 305 11.07 21.16 -0.51
CA PRO A 305 12.45 21.36 -0.93
C PRO A 305 12.61 22.86 -1.20
N ALA A 306 12.86 23.60 -0.11
CA ALA A 306 13.16 25.01 0.00
C ALA A 306 12.11 25.99 -0.61
N LEU A 307 11.60 26.89 0.24
CA LEU A 307 10.95 28.12 -0.24
C LEU A 307 11.95 29.26 -0.28
N PRO A 308 11.80 30.18 -1.24
CA PRO A 308 12.50 31.46 -1.21
C PRO A 308 12.05 32.25 0.03
N GLN A 309 13.00 32.87 0.74
CA GLN A 309 12.66 34.01 1.60
C GLN A 309 12.35 35.25 0.74
N PRO A 310 11.63 36.26 1.25
CA PRO A 310 10.33 36.23 1.91
C PRO A 310 9.27 37.02 1.09
N TYR A 311 7.98 36.75 1.30
CA TYR A 311 6.98 37.82 1.17
C TYR A 311 7.08 38.65 2.45
N ASP A 312 7.48 39.91 2.30
CA ASP A 312 7.61 40.86 3.40
C ASP A 312 6.22 41.40 3.83
N ALA A 313 5.95 41.34 5.12
CA ALA A 313 4.87 42.09 5.77
C ALA A 313 5.21 42.21 7.27
N SER A 314 6.31 42.80 7.71
CA SER A 314 7.00 44.01 7.19
C SER A 314 8.49 44.11 7.65
N ALA A 315 9.03 43.02 8.20
CA ALA A 315 10.23 42.89 9.02
C ALA A 315 10.35 41.42 9.47
N GLY A 316 11.53 41.01 10.00
CA GLY A 316 11.62 39.93 11.00
C GLY A 316 11.80 38.49 10.48
N ALA A 317 13.06 38.12 10.24
CA ALA A 317 13.66 36.77 10.20
C ALA A 317 12.72 35.55 10.30
N VAL A 318 12.32 35.01 9.15
CA VAL A 318 11.80 33.64 9.04
C VAL A 318 12.96 32.67 9.27
N ALA A 319 12.93 31.83 10.30
CA ALA A 319 13.97 30.85 10.54
C ALA A 319 14.11 29.91 9.34
N ASN A 320 15.34 29.78 8.85
CA ASN A 320 15.71 28.84 7.81
C ASN A 320 15.37 27.41 8.28
N PRO A 321 14.48 26.66 7.59
CA PRO A 321 14.18 25.27 7.93
C PRO A 321 15.38 24.33 7.75
N TYR A 322 16.51 24.85 7.29
CA TYR A 322 17.80 24.17 7.15
C TYR A 322 18.84 24.70 8.14
N ARG A 323 18.44 25.15 9.35
CA ARG A 323 19.39 25.65 10.38
C ARG A 323 20.53 24.67 10.65
N ASP A 324 20.26 23.39 10.47
CA ASP A 324 21.14 22.25 10.67
C ASP A 324 22.23 22.14 9.57
N LEU A 325 22.07 22.82 8.43
CA LEU A 325 23.10 22.93 7.39
C LEU A 325 24.21 23.95 7.72
N ASN A 326 24.02 24.78 8.74
CA ASN A 326 24.97 25.82 9.13
C ASN A 326 25.99 25.38 10.19
N THR A 327 25.94 24.14 10.68
CA THR A 327 27.04 23.57 11.45
C THR A 327 27.98 22.86 10.47
N ASN A 328 29.09 23.50 10.15
CA ASN A 328 30.10 22.97 9.25
C ASN A 328 31.49 23.20 9.90
N PRO A 329 32.47 22.29 9.78
CA PRO A 329 32.42 20.85 9.52
C PRO A 329 32.59 19.99 10.79
#